data_AF-A0A7S2R143-F1
#
_entry.id   AF-A0A7S2R143-F1
#
_cell.length_a   1.000
_cell.length_b   1.000
_cell.length_c   1.000
_cell.angle_alpha   90.00
_cell.angle_beta   90.00
_cell.angle_gamma   90.00
#
_symmetry.space_group_name_H-M   'P 1'
#
loop_
_entity.id
_entity.type
_entity.pdbx_description
1 polymer ?
#
loop_
_entity_poly.entity_id
_entity_poly.type
_entity_poly.pdbx_seq_one_letter_code
_entity_poly.pdbx_strand_id
1 'polypeptide(L)'
;SHVDKNMMSDIIKNIEAKFGKISVIRGDEYVFLGMNIRFRRNGTFSIFMKHYLVDAMTGFCEELVSTTTTPSHKYLFNVNEDSKLLDIDRAKKFHSIASKLLYVSN
;
A
#
# COMPACT_ATOMS: atom_id res chain seq x y z
N SER A 1 -20.17 -0.07 -24.00
CA SER A 1 -21.17 0.60 -23.15
C SER A 1 -20.79 2.05 -22.93
N HIS A 2 -21.57 2.94 -23.52
CA HIS A 2 -21.43 4.38 -23.36
C HIS A 2 -22.16 4.78 -22.06
N VAL A 3 -21.48 4.60 -20.92
CA VAL A 3 -21.97 5.21 -19.67
C VAL A 3 -21.75 6.70 -19.82
N ASP A 4 -22.85 7.45 -19.85
CA ASP A 4 -22.85 8.88 -20.14
C ASP A 4 -21.98 9.62 -19.10
N LYS A 5 -20.87 10.22 -19.56
CA LYS A 5 -19.86 10.87 -18.70
C LYS A 5 -20.47 11.97 -17.82
N ASN A 6 -21.61 12.52 -18.26
CA ASN A 6 -22.37 13.54 -17.55
C ASN A 6 -23.02 12.97 -16.28
N MET A 7 -23.71 11.82 -16.39
CA MET A 7 -24.31 11.14 -15.23
C MET A 7 -23.28 10.81 -14.15
N MET A 8 -22.11 10.29 -14.55
CA MET A 8 -21.06 9.92 -13.60
C MET A 8 -20.47 11.15 -12.89
N SER A 9 -20.42 12.29 -13.59
CA SER A 9 -19.94 13.55 -13.01
C SER A 9 -20.95 14.12 -12.00
N ASP A 10 -22.25 13.94 -12.23
CA ASP A 10 -23.29 14.39 -11.29
C ASP A 10 -23.34 13.52 -10.02
N ILE A 11 -23.11 12.21 -10.14
CA ILE A 11 -22.94 11.32 -8.97
C ILE A 11 -21.74 11.77 -8.12
N ILE A 12 -20.61 12.08 -8.75
CA ILE A 12 -19.40 12.56 -8.06
C ILE A 12 -19.71 13.86 -7.28
N LYS A 13 -20.39 14.83 -7.91
CA LYS A 13 -20.78 16.09 -7.24
C LYS A 13 -21.66 15.86 -6.02
N ASN A 14 -22.60 14.92 -6.09
CA ASN A 14 -23.47 14.59 -4.96
C ASN A 14 -22.70 13.96 -3.79
N ILE A 15 -21.69 13.13 -4.09
CA ILE A 15 -20.82 12.53 -3.08
C ILE A 15 -19.92 13.61 -2.45
N GLU A 16 -19.33 14.50 -3.26
CA GLU A 16 -18.50 15.61 -2.77
C GLU A 16 -19.28 16.60 -1.89
N ALA A 17 -20.53 16.89 -2.24
CA ALA A 17 -21.41 17.74 -1.44
C ALA A 17 -21.66 17.15 -0.04
N LYS A 18 -21.62 15.82 0.10
CA LYS A 18 -21.91 15.12 1.36
C LYS A 18 -20.66 14.82 2.20
N PHE A 19 -19.53 14.50 1.55
CA PHE A 19 -18.33 14.01 2.22
C PHE A 19 -17.12 14.94 2.07
N GLY A 20 -17.27 16.09 1.41
CA GLY A 20 -16.19 17.01 1.08
C GLY A 20 -15.45 16.59 -0.20
N LYS A 21 -14.40 17.34 -0.55
CA LYS A 21 -13.66 17.13 -1.80
C LYS A 21 -12.97 15.77 -1.81
N ILE A 22 -13.22 14.95 -2.84
CA ILE A 22 -12.66 13.60 -2.95
C ILE A 22 -11.68 13.51 -4.12
N SER A 23 -10.74 12.57 -4.05
CA SER A 23 -9.86 12.27 -5.19
C SER A 23 -10.60 11.40 -6.20
N VAL A 24 -10.87 11.94 -7.39
CA VAL A 24 -11.55 11.24 -8.48
C VAL A 24 -10.50 10.69 -9.44
N ILE A 25 -10.40 9.37 -9.53
CA ILE A 25 -9.56 8.68 -10.51
C ILE A 25 -10.49 8.11 -11.60
N ARG A 26 -10.22 8.43 -12.86
CA ARG A 26 -10.99 7.96 -14.03
C ARG A 26 -10.08 7.12 -14.90
N GLY A 27 -10.41 5.85 -15.12
CA GLY A 27 -9.63 4.94 -15.95
C GLY A 27 -9.86 3.49 -15.55
N ASP A 28 -9.12 2.58 -16.17
CA ASP A 28 -9.17 1.16 -15.85
C ASP A 28 -8.12 0.76 -14.80
N GLU A 29 -7.29 1.70 -14.35
CA GLU A 29 -6.20 1.50 -13.38
C GLU A 29 -6.33 2.46 -12.19
N TYR A 30 -6.17 1.93 -10.98
CA TYR A 30 -6.36 2.64 -9.73
C TYR A 30 -5.26 2.28 -8.74
N VAL A 31 -4.71 3.26 -8.03
CA VAL A 31 -3.81 3.01 -6.90
C VAL A 31 -4.59 3.25 -5.61
N PHE A 32 -4.79 2.19 -4.83
CA PHE A 32 -5.45 2.24 -3.53
C PHE A 32 -4.51 1.66 -2.47
N LEU A 33 -4.07 2.49 -1.51
CA LEU A 33 -3.12 2.09 -0.46
C LEU A 33 -1.83 1.43 -1.00
N GLY A 34 -1.36 1.81 -2.19
CA GLY A 34 -0.18 1.21 -2.83
C GLY A 34 -0.47 -0.08 -3.62
N MET A 35 -1.72 -0.55 -3.62
CA MET A 35 -2.17 -1.63 -4.49
C MET A 35 -2.61 -1.07 -5.84
N ASN A 36 -2.07 -1.60 -6.93
CA ASN A 36 -2.51 -1.20 -8.26
C ASN A 36 -3.62 -2.15 -8.74
N ILE A 37 -4.83 -1.63 -8.87
CA ILE A 37 -6.04 -2.37 -9.25
C ILE A 37 -6.34 -2.04 -10.70
N ARG A 38 -6.33 -3.06 -11.56
CA ARG A 38 -6.66 -2.93 -12.98
C ARG A 38 -7.96 -3.66 -13.30
N PHE A 39 -8.97 -2.92 -13.73
CA PHE A 39 -10.23 -3.46 -14.22
C PHE A 39 -10.10 -3.85 -15.69
N ARG A 40 -10.59 -5.04 -16.03
CA ARG A 40 -10.59 -5.58 -17.39
C ARG A 40 -12.00 -5.50 -17.95
N ARG A 41 -12.10 -5.35 -19.28
CA ARG A 41 -13.38 -5.23 -20.00
C ARG A 41 -14.30 -6.44 -19.88
N ASN A 42 -13.78 -7.59 -19.46
CA ASN A 42 -14.53 -8.82 -19.22
C ASN A 42 -15.12 -8.90 -17.81
N GLY A 43 -15.13 -7.81 -17.04
CA GLY A 43 -15.70 -7.77 -15.68
C GLY A 43 -14.77 -8.33 -14.59
N THR A 44 -13.55 -8.73 -14.94
CA THR A 44 -12.54 -9.17 -13.95
C THR A 44 -11.62 -7.99 -13.58
N PHE A 45 -10.94 -8.08 -12.44
CA PHE A 45 -9.89 -7.13 -12.07
C PHE A 45 -8.61 -7.87 -11.68
N SER A 46 -7.47 -7.17 -11.71
CA SER A 46 -6.18 -7.68 -11.27
C SER A 46 -5.60 -6.75 -10.22
N ILE A 47 -5.12 -7.30 -9.13
CA ILE A 47 -4.39 -6.56 -8.10
C ILE A 47 -2.90 -6.83 -8.29
N PHE A 48 -2.11 -5.78 -8.50
CA PHE A 48 -0.66 -5.87 -8.57
C PHE A 48 -0.05 -5.37 -7.26
N MET A 49 0.50 -6.31 -6.49
CA MET A 49 1.16 -6.05 -5.20
C MET A 49 2.65 -5.67 -5.34
N LYS A 50 3.22 -5.70 -6.55
CA LYS A 50 4.64 -5.38 -6.76
C LYS A 50 4.99 -3.96 -6.32
N HIS A 51 4.16 -2.98 -6.66
CA HIS A 51 4.38 -1.58 -6.25
C HIS A 51 4.31 -1.43 -4.73
N TYR A 52 3.41 -2.16 -4.08
CA TYR A 52 3.28 -2.18 -2.63
C TYR A 52 4.57 -2.61 -1.93
N LEU A 53 5.26 -3.64 -2.46
CA LEU A 53 6.56 -4.09 -1.97
C LEU A 53 7.68 -3.07 -2.25
N VAL A 54 7.70 -2.47 -3.44
CA VAL A 54 8.67 -1.40 -3.78
C VAL A 54 8.50 -0.19 -2.87
N ASP A 55 7.26 0.20 -2.55
CA ASP A 55 6.96 1.28 -1.62
C ASP A 55 7.39 0.96 -0.19
N ALA A 56 7.27 -0.30 0.24
CA ALA A 56 7.76 -0.74 1.54
C ALA A 56 9.29 -0.69 1.61
N MET A 57 9.98 -1.10 0.55
CA MET A 57 11.45 -1.02 0.44
C MET A 57 11.93 0.43 0.41
N THR A 58 11.29 1.30 -0.37
CA THR A 58 11.67 2.72 -0.49
C THR A 58 11.36 3.49 0.79
N GLY A 59 10.30 3.12 1.51
CA GLY A 59 9.94 3.71 2.80
C GLY A 59 10.83 3.27 3.95
N PHE A 60 11.61 2.20 3.77
CA PHE A 60 12.59 1.74 4.77
C PHE A 60 13.71 2.78 4.85
N CYS A 61 13.88 3.39 6.02
CA CYS A 61 14.75 4.55 6.21
C CYS A 61 16.24 4.22 6.31
N GLU A 62 16.59 2.98 6.01
CA GLU A 62 17.94 2.46 6.09
C GLU A 62 18.26 1.79 4.77
N GLU A 63 19.54 1.80 4.42
CA GLU A 63 19.99 1.15 3.20
C GLU A 63 19.80 -0.37 3.32
N LEU A 64 19.12 -0.97 2.35
CA LEU A 64 18.98 -2.41 2.25
C LEU A 64 20.31 -3.00 1.76
N VAL A 65 21.19 -3.29 2.72
CA VAL A 65 22.59 -3.70 2.47
C VAL A 65 22.75 -5.15 2.00
N SER A 66 21.76 -6.01 2.16
CA SER A 66 21.90 -7.43 1.81
C SER A 66 20.58 -8.10 1.42
N THR A 67 20.70 -9.12 0.58
CA THR A 67 19.59 -10.04 0.24
C THR A 67 19.89 -11.38 0.90
N THR A 68 18.93 -11.91 1.66
CA THR A 68 19.02 -13.25 2.26
C THR A 68 17.90 -14.14 1.73
N THR A 69 18.20 -15.42 1.53
CA THR A 69 17.22 -16.42 1.09
C THR A 69 16.28 -16.86 2.21
N THR A 70 16.66 -16.65 3.47
CA THR A 70 15.82 -16.93 4.63
C THR A 70 15.84 -15.76 5.62
N PRO A 71 14.66 -15.28 6.08
CA PRO A 71 14.59 -14.26 7.13
C PRO A 71 14.94 -14.82 8.51
N SER A 72 14.97 -16.15 8.65
CA SER A 72 15.19 -16.87 9.91
C SER A 72 16.66 -16.97 10.29
N HIS A 73 17.23 -15.87 10.80
CA HIS A 73 18.50 -15.95 11.52
C HIS A 73 18.29 -16.70 12.86
N LYS A 74 19.32 -17.37 13.38
CA LYS A 74 19.25 -18.13 14.66
C LYS A 74 18.78 -17.30 15.86
N TYR A 75 18.85 -15.98 15.76
CA TYR A 75 18.51 -15.02 16.81
C TYR A 75 17.22 -14.24 16.53
N LEU A 76 16.39 -14.67 15.56
CA LEU A 76 15.18 -13.94 15.16
C LEU A 76 14.20 -13.70 16.32
N PHE A 77 14.13 -14.64 17.27
CA PHE A 77 13.26 -14.58 18.45
C PHE A 77 14.00 -14.19 19.73
N ASN A 78 15.24 -13.75 19.62
CA ASN A 78 16.03 -13.35 20.77
C ASN A 78 15.85 -11.84 21.00
N VAL A 79 15.39 -11.47 22.19
CA VAL A 79 15.27 -10.06 22.60
C VAL A 79 16.60 -9.61 23.20
N ASN A 80 17.10 -8.46 22.73
CA ASN A 80 18.25 -7.79 23.33
C ASN A 80 17.74 -6.68 24.26
N GLU A 81 17.79 -6.92 25.57
CA GLU A 81 17.32 -5.99 26.61
C GLU A 81 18.12 -4.68 26.66
N ASP A 82 19.38 -4.68 26.21
CA ASP A 82 20.24 -3.50 26.16
C ASP A 82 20.03 -2.65 24.89
N SER A 83 19.13 -3.08 23.99
CA SER A 83 18.86 -2.37 22.75
C SER A 83 18.17 -1.05 23.02
N LYS A 84 18.69 0.03 22.42
CA LYS A 84 18.03 1.33 22.46
C LYS A 84 16.68 1.26 21.77
N LEU A 85 15.70 1.94 22.34
CA LEU A 85 14.39 2.13 21.71
C LEU A 85 14.55 2.92 20.40
N LEU A 86 13.71 2.57 19.42
CA LEU A 86 13.58 3.35 18.20
C LEU A 86 13.01 4.74 18.53
N ASP A 87 13.44 5.76 17.80
CA ASP A 87 12.75 7.04 17.85
C ASP A 87 11.32 6.90 17.30
N ILE A 88 10.46 7.87 17.61
CA ILE A 88 9.03 7.85 17.28
C ILE A 88 8.80 7.71 15.77
N ASP A 89 9.58 8.39 14.93
CA ASP A 89 9.43 8.33 13.48
C ASP A 89 9.91 7.00 12.91
N ARG A 90 11.01 6.44 13.42
CA ARG A 90 11.46 5.09 13.05
C ARG A 90 10.46 4.03 13.51
N ALA A 91 9.90 4.14 14.71
CA ALA A 91 8.89 3.22 15.22
C ALA A 91 7.61 3.24 14.36
N LYS A 92 7.13 4.43 13.97
CA LYS A 92 5.98 4.58 13.07
C LYS A 92 6.23 3.95 11.70
N LYS A 93 7.42 4.16 11.12
CA LYS A 93 7.79 3.59 9.83
C LYS A 93 7.94 2.07 9.90
N PHE A 94 8.57 1.56 10.97
CA PHE A 94 8.66 0.12 11.23
C PHE A 94 7.27 -0.52 11.30
N HIS A 95 6.36 0.05 12.10
CA HIS A 95 4.99 -0.42 12.19
C HIS A 95 4.28 -0.43 10.83
N SER A 96 4.37 0.67 10.08
CA SER A 96 3.78 0.77 8.74
C SER A 96 4.31 -0.29 7.78
N ILE A 97 5.63 -0.52 7.75
CA ILE A 97 6.27 -1.51 6.86
C ILE A 97 5.90 -2.94 7.29
N ALA A 98 5.91 -3.23 8.60
CA ALA A 98 5.51 -4.54 9.11
C ALA A 98 4.05 -4.87 8.75
N SER A 99 3.12 -3.91 8.90
CA SER A 99 1.73 -4.07 8.46
C SER A 99 1.61 -4.28 6.96
N LYS A 100 2.44 -3.58 6.16
CA LYS A 100 2.50 -3.80 4.71
C LYS A 100 2.93 -5.24 4.40
N LEU A 101 4.06 -5.69 4.93
CA LEU A 101 4.58 -7.03 4.64
C LEU A 101 3.61 -8.13 5.10
N LEU A 102 2.97 -7.95 6.25
CA LEU A 102 1.95 -8.88 6.75
C LEU A 102 0.78 -9.05 5.78
N TYR A 103 0.30 -7.95 5.19
CA TYR A 103 -0.79 -7.99 4.21
C TYR A 103 -0.42 -8.76 2.93
N VAL A 104 0.84 -8.75 2.51
CA VAL A 104 1.31 -9.49 1.33
C VAL A 104 1.51 -10.97 1.62
N SER A 105 1.89 -11.32 2.86
CA SER A 105 2.14 -12.71 3.26
C SER A 105 0.89 -13.52 3.58
N ASN A 106 -0.27 -12.87 3.69
CA ASN A 106 -1.57 -13.48 3.99
C ASN A 106 -2.41 -13.62 2.72
#